data_AF-A0A2J6TAJ1-F1
#
_entry.id   AF-A0A2J6TAJ1-F1
#
_cell.length_a   1.000
_cell.length_b   1.000
_cell.length_c   1.000
_cell.angle_alpha   90.00
_cell.angle_beta   90.00
_cell.angle_gamma   90.00
#
_symmetry.space_group_name_H-M   'P 1'
#
loop_
_entity.id
_entity.type
_entity.pdbx_description
1 polymer ?
#
loop_
_entity_poly.entity_id
_entity_poly.type
_entity_poly.pdbx_seq_one_letter_code
_entity_poly.pdbx_strand_id
1 'polypeptide(L)'
;MVVEYSSAQHGGLELTPSDQYPIAITPGASARAVSAIHDAPELALPSNRPEHAPEPFIPMTREDCPVNTDDALPEKQDDKTTEATVTEDPAKRKNGLVSKKMLLIGIVVLLVVVIIGLGVGLGVSLGRKHTGFSSPNTITPISSLLASTQISPTLGSTSTSAPESTGSVVNPPIPSSTNITTSTGQDTLLNDQLTTTHVASWFYTGQTEGQVNELCTLNNARITQVRVDNATVPTFTVLMVENTGVYYSDWWWWYGPNSYNQGTDRRLISIDPYYDALGTLQFAVVQVPNNGTQDRSWWWYYGQSTSSITTLQAKYNARLLSLRGYKYNGDVVYVILMAENVDEDLIQSEWHTGITVDTINSKIASGLRLLSLAPDPSDNSRWDAIFVVETGSSWAWYYGLDSLSIGATISQNRMRMVDISPYVLDGQTVFAGVETDNSH
;
A
#
# COMPACT_ATOMS: atom_id res chain seq x y z
N MET A 1 26.82 67.72 9.19
CA MET A 1 26.02 66.93 8.24
C MET A 1 26.18 65.47 8.67
N VAL A 2 25.32 65.05 9.59
CA VAL A 2 25.26 63.70 10.16
C VAL A 2 23.91 63.16 9.69
N VAL A 3 23.93 62.02 9.01
CA VAL A 3 22.70 61.33 8.59
C VAL A 3 22.71 59.99 9.30
N GLU A 4 21.83 59.89 10.30
CA GLU A 4 21.42 58.65 10.93
C GLU A 4 20.51 57.88 9.97
N TYR A 5 20.76 56.58 9.80
CA TYR A 5 19.82 55.67 9.16
C TYR A 5 18.99 54.96 10.23
N SER A 6 17.69 55.25 10.18
CA SER A 6 16.62 54.65 10.98
C SER A 6 16.41 53.18 10.60
N SER A 7 16.39 52.30 11.62
CA SER A 7 15.99 50.90 11.51
C SER A 7 14.46 50.79 11.56
N ALA A 8 13.84 50.42 10.44
CA ALA A 8 12.44 50.02 10.43
C ALA A 8 12.30 48.55 10.83
N GLN A 9 11.58 48.33 11.94
CA GLN A 9 11.08 47.03 12.37
C GLN A 9 10.19 46.43 11.27
N HIS A 10 10.42 45.16 10.93
CA HIS A 10 9.41 44.30 10.33
C HIS A 10 9.01 43.27 11.39
N GLY A 11 7.72 43.34 11.76
CA GLY A 11 7.10 42.47 12.74
C GLY A 11 7.23 41.01 12.31
N GLY A 12 7.91 40.22 13.14
CA GLY A 12 7.80 38.78 13.10
C GLY A 12 6.37 38.41 13.42
N LEU A 13 5.69 37.78 12.46
CA LEU A 13 4.53 36.97 12.75
C LEU A 13 5.03 35.75 13.52
N GLU A 14 4.81 35.81 14.82
CA GLU A 14 5.00 34.73 15.76
C GLU A 14 4.10 33.56 15.31
N LEU A 15 4.73 32.46 14.92
CA LEU A 15 4.04 31.22 14.55
C LEU A 15 3.36 30.66 15.80
N THR A 16 2.04 30.67 15.84
CA THR A 16 1.26 29.93 16.84
C THR A 16 1.24 28.44 16.48
N PRO A 17 1.73 27.52 17.34
CA PRO A 17 1.76 26.07 17.05
C PRO A 17 0.40 25.35 17.01
N SER A 18 -0.72 26.03 16.73
CA SER A 18 -2.06 25.47 16.95
C SER A 18 -2.71 24.76 15.76
N ASP A 19 -2.09 24.71 14.58
CA ASP A 19 -2.62 23.95 13.43
C ASP A 19 -1.97 22.56 13.27
N GLN A 20 -1.14 22.15 14.22
CA GLN A 20 -0.57 20.81 14.27
C GLN A 20 -1.36 19.93 15.25
N TYR A 21 -2.39 19.26 14.74
CA TYR A 21 -2.75 17.95 15.30
C TYR A 21 -2.99 16.94 14.17
N PRO A 22 -2.17 15.88 14.09
CA PRO A 22 -2.32 14.82 13.09
C PRO A 22 -3.64 14.08 13.29
N ILE A 23 -4.21 13.61 12.19
CA ILE A 23 -5.23 12.56 12.21
C ILE A 23 -4.51 11.26 12.62
N ALA A 24 -4.43 11.00 13.92
CA ALA A 24 -4.17 9.66 14.43
C ALA A 24 -5.49 8.88 14.37
N ILE A 25 -5.83 8.31 13.21
CA ILE A 25 -6.84 7.25 13.19
C ILE A 25 -6.12 5.99 13.62
N THR A 26 -6.21 5.69 14.91
CA THR A 26 -5.89 4.37 15.46
C THR A 26 -7.07 3.48 15.10
N PRO A 27 -6.95 2.46 14.22
CA PRO A 27 -7.92 1.38 14.25
C PRO A 27 -7.76 0.72 15.62
N GLY A 28 -8.86 0.49 16.34
CA GLY A 28 -8.83 -0.06 17.69
C GLY A 28 -7.96 -1.32 17.69
N ALA A 29 -6.85 -1.28 18.44
CA ALA A 29 -5.98 -2.42 18.62
C ALA A 29 -6.83 -3.56 19.18
N SER A 30 -7.15 -4.55 18.34
CA SER A 30 -7.76 -5.77 18.81
C SER A 30 -6.66 -6.52 19.56
N ALA A 31 -6.81 -6.66 20.87
CA ALA A 31 -5.84 -7.40 21.67
C ALA A 31 -5.77 -8.83 21.12
N ARG A 32 -4.67 -9.18 20.45
CA ARG A 32 -4.41 -10.54 19.99
C ARG A 32 -4.35 -11.41 21.24
N ALA A 33 -5.40 -12.19 21.49
CA ALA A 33 -5.45 -13.10 22.63
C ALA A 33 -4.45 -14.24 22.40
N VAL A 34 -3.23 -14.07 22.91
CA VAL A 34 -2.21 -15.13 22.89
C VAL A 34 -2.56 -16.12 24.00
N SER A 35 -2.96 -17.33 23.61
CA SER A 35 -3.08 -18.46 24.53
C SER A 35 -1.68 -19.00 24.83
N ALA A 36 -1.08 -18.55 25.93
CA ALA A 36 0.15 -19.13 26.46
C ALA A 36 -0.19 -19.97 27.71
N ILE A 37 -0.17 -21.29 27.55
CA ILE A 37 -0.05 -22.25 28.65
C ILE A 37 1.45 -22.35 28.96
N HIS A 38 1.90 -21.80 30.09
CA HIS A 38 3.08 -22.31 30.80
C HIS A 38 3.14 -21.78 32.25
N ASP A 39 3.13 -22.73 33.19
CA ASP A 39 3.37 -22.55 34.63
C ASP A 39 4.82 -22.10 34.93
N ALA A 40 4.99 -20.99 35.65
CA ALA A 40 6.14 -20.70 36.54
C ALA A 40 5.87 -19.43 37.40
N PRO A 41 6.53 -19.26 38.57
CA PRO A 41 5.90 -18.70 39.75
C PRO A 41 5.98 -17.17 39.89
N GLU A 42 4.95 -16.69 40.57
CA GLU A 42 4.65 -15.36 41.08
C GLU A 42 5.82 -14.70 41.83
N LEU A 43 6.32 -13.59 41.29
CA LEU A 43 7.11 -12.60 42.02
C LEU A 43 6.41 -11.25 41.92
N ALA A 44 5.92 -10.79 43.07
CA ALA A 44 5.20 -9.54 43.25
C ALA A 44 6.06 -8.31 42.96
N LEU A 45 5.53 -7.38 42.16
CA LEU A 45 6.00 -6.00 42.06
C LEU A 45 4.81 -5.02 42.08
N PRO A 46 5.00 -3.80 42.62
CA PRO A 46 3.91 -2.98 43.13
C PRO A 46 3.15 -2.19 42.06
N SER A 47 1.84 -2.08 42.29
CA SER A 47 0.86 -1.28 41.57
C SER A 47 1.16 0.23 41.68
N ASN A 48 1.49 0.86 40.56
CA ASN A 48 1.41 2.32 40.38
C ASN A 48 0.44 2.62 39.24
N ARG A 49 -0.81 2.94 39.61
CA ARG A 49 -1.88 3.42 38.75
C ARG A 49 -1.95 4.95 38.87
N PRO A 50 -1.75 5.73 37.81
CA PRO A 50 -2.20 7.11 37.79
C PRO A 50 -3.69 7.15 37.45
N GLU A 51 -4.47 7.65 38.40
CA GLU A 51 -5.84 8.14 38.18
C GLU A 51 -5.83 9.46 37.40
N HIS A 52 -6.95 9.72 36.72
CA HIS A 52 -7.41 10.97 36.08
C HIS A 52 -6.97 11.24 34.63
N ALA A 53 -7.84 10.84 33.70
CA ALA A 53 -8.05 11.54 32.43
C ALA A 53 -9.39 12.30 32.51
N PRO A 54 -9.49 13.55 32.01
CA PRO A 54 -10.73 14.33 32.02
C PRO A 54 -11.73 13.82 30.97
N GLU A 55 -13.02 13.81 31.35
CA GLU A 55 -14.13 13.40 30.49
C GLU A 55 -14.33 14.33 29.28
N PRO A 56 -14.78 13.81 28.12
CA PRO A 56 -15.08 14.62 26.95
C PRO A 56 -16.44 15.34 27.09
N PHE A 57 -16.43 16.62 26.74
CA PHE A 57 -17.62 17.47 26.60
C PHE A 57 -18.61 16.89 25.59
N ILE A 58 -19.87 16.68 26.02
CA ILE A 58 -21.01 16.38 25.16
C ILE A 58 -21.54 17.70 24.56
N PRO A 59 -21.73 17.84 23.24
CA PRO A 59 -22.41 18.99 22.68
C PRO A 59 -23.91 18.93 23.01
N MET A 60 -24.41 20.00 23.66
CA MET A 60 -25.84 20.24 23.86
C MET A 60 -26.55 20.29 22.50
N THR A 61 -27.44 19.33 22.26
CA THR A 61 -28.51 19.47 21.26
C THR A 61 -29.59 20.37 21.82
N ARG A 62 -29.88 21.45 21.09
CA ARG A 62 -30.91 22.44 21.37
C ARG A 62 -32.24 21.95 20.77
N GLU A 63 -33.24 21.72 21.62
CA GLU A 63 -34.65 21.63 21.21
C GLU A 63 -35.25 23.03 21.07
N ASP A 64 -36.12 23.19 20.07
CA ASP A 64 -37.49 23.72 20.20
C ASP A 64 -37.96 24.39 18.90
N CYS A 65 -38.98 23.80 18.26
CA CYS A 65 -40.24 24.45 17.88
C CYS A 65 -41.22 23.46 17.20
N PRO A 66 -42.55 23.75 17.22
CA PRO A 66 -43.56 22.77 17.63
C PRO A 66 -44.30 22.11 16.46
N VAL A 67 -44.81 20.90 16.73
CA VAL A 67 -45.79 20.20 15.89
C VAL A 67 -47.18 20.43 16.46
N ASN A 68 -48.09 20.91 15.59
CA ASN A 68 -49.51 21.03 15.87
C ASN A 68 -50.23 19.74 15.42
N THR A 69 -51.20 19.34 16.23
CA THR A 69 -52.13 18.21 16.06
C THR A 69 -53.13 18.45 14.93
N ASP A 70 -53.53 17.39 14.22
CA ASP A 70 -54.94 16.95 14.12
C ASP A 70 -55.11 15.78 13.10
N ASP A 71 -56.21 15.04 13.31
CA ASP A 71 -56.89 14.07 12.41
C ASP A 71 -56.64 12.55 12.56
N ALA A 72 -57.31 12.00 13.58
CA ALA A 72 -58.31 10.91 13.59
C ALA A 72 -58.36 9.83 12.47
N LEU A 73 -58.18 8.55 12.91
CA LEU A 73 -58.99 7.30 12.75
C LEU A 73 -59.97 7.10 11.56
N PRO A 74 -60.41 5.85 11.20
CA PRO A 74 -60.39 4.57 11.96
C PRO A 74 -59.84 3.33 11.18
N GLU A 75 -59.24 2.34 11.86
CA GLU A 75 -59.84 1.07 12.34
C GLU A 75 -60.37 0.11 11.25
N LYS A 76 -59.73 -1.07 11.14
CA LYS A 76 -60.42 -2.34 10.82
C LYS A 76 -59.64 -3.56 11.33
N GLN A 77 -60.43 -4.49 11.85
CA GLN A 77 -60.11 -5.65 12.66
C GLN A 77 -60.19 -6.96 11.84
N ASP A 78 -59.63 -8.03 12.43
CA ASP A 78 -59.82 -9.48 12.17
C ASP A 78 -59.14 -10.05 10.89
N ASP A 79 -58.50 -11.24 10.87
CA ASP A 79 -58.89 -12.53 11.46
C ASP A 79 -57.70 -13.52 11.54
N LYS A 80 -57.84 -14.53 12.42
CA LYS A 80 -57.03 -15.76 12.61
C LYS A 80 -57.04 -16.63 11.33
N THR A 81 -56.16 -17.62 11.08
CA THR A 81 -56.17 -18.95 11.74
C THR A 81 -55.15 -19.90 11.07
N THR A 82 -54.58 -20.80 11.88
CA THR A 82 -54.18 -22.22 11.64
C THR A 82 -52.80 -22.63 11.10
N GLU A 83 -52.21 -23.50 11.94
CA GLU A 83 -51.06 -24.38 11.80
C GLU A 83 -51.26 -25.51 10.77
N ALA A 84 -50.17 -26.02 10.21
CA ALA A 84 -50.02 -27.44 9.89
C ALA A 84 -48.53 -27.82 9.80
N THR A 85 -48.07 -28.56 10.79
CA THR A 85 -46.78 -29.26 10.85
C THR A 85 -46.89 -30.56 10.04
N VAL A 86 -45.98 -30.82 9.11
CA VAL A 86 -45.85 -32.13 8.44
C VAL A 86 -44.43 -32.65 8.62
N THR A 87 -44.36 -33.77 9.33
CA THR A 87 -43.18 -34.61 9.56
C THR A 87 -43.18 -35.72 8.50
N GLU A 88 -42.08 -35.90 7.75
CA GLU A 88 -41.91 -37.11 6.93
C GLU A 88 -40.65 -37.90 7.34
N ASP A 89 -40.86 -39.21 7.41
CA ASP A 89 -40.02 -40.31 7.91
C ASP A 89 -39.24 -40.98 6.75
N PRO A 90 -37.94 -41.32 6.89
CA PRO A 90 -37.15 -41.88 5.80
C PRO A 90 -37.00 -43.41 5.91
N ALA A 91 -37.71 -44.18 5.08
CA ALA A 91 -37.27 -45.53 4.68
C ALA A 91 -38.06 -46.17 3.52
N LYS A 92 -37.42 -46.32 2.34
CA LYS A 92 -37.23 -47.59 1.58
C LYS A 92 -37.13 -47.41 0.04
N ARG A 93 -35.92 -47.72 -0.47
CA ARG A 93 -35.60 -48.74 -1.49
C ARG A 93 -36.44 -48.81 -2.79
N LYS A 94 -35.80 -48.56 -3.97
CA LYS A 94 -35.28 -49.59 -4.93
C LYS A 94 -34.90 -49.01 -6.32
N ASN A 95 -33.71 -49.42 -6.74
CA ASN A 95 -33.12 -49.62 -8.08
C ASN A 95 -33.98 -49.32 -9.33
N GLY A 96 -33.40 -48.51 -10.24
CA GLY A 96 -33.83 -48.38 -11.64
C GLY A 96 -32.63 -48.16 -12.56
N LEU A 97 -32.31 -49.19 -13.34
CA LEU A 97 -31.26 -49.28 -14.34
C LEU A 97 -31.57 -48.32 -15.51
N VAL A 98 -30.90 -47.17 -15.61
CA VAL A 98 -31.10 -46.22 -16.72
C VAL A 98 -29.97 -46.30 -17.75
N SER A 99 -30.41 -46.55 -18.97
CA SER A 99 -29.71 -46.76 -20.24
C SER A 99 -28.56 -45.77 -20.54
N LYS A 100 -27.36 -46.33 -20.80
CA LYS A 100 -26.17 -45.61 -21.30
C LYS A 100 -26.39 -44.81 -22.61
N LYS A 101 -27.51 -45.00 -23.32
CA LYS A 101 -27.84 -44.22 -24.53
C LYS A 101 -28.47 -42.85 -24.22
N MET A 102 -29.00 -42.62 -23.02
CA MET A 102 -29.49 -41.31 -22.60
C MET A 102 -28.36 -40.37 -22.14
N LEU A 103 -27.25 -40.91 -21.62
CA LEU A 103 -26.10 -40.13 -21.16
C LEU A 103 -25.33 -39.47 -22.33
N LEU A 104 -25.26 -40.13 -23.49
CA LEU A 104 -24.52 -39.60 -24.65
C LEU A 104 -25.28 -38.45 -25.35
N ILE A 105 -26.61 -38.51 -25.38
CA ILE A 105 -27.45 -37.42 -25.93
C ILE A 105 -27.43 -36.21 -24.99
N GLY A 106 -27.42 -36.43 -23.67
CA GLY A 106 -27.28 -35.36 -22.67
C GLY A 106 -25.96 -34.59 -22.80
N ILE A 107 -24.85 -35.28 -23.05
CA ILE A 107 -23.53 -34.64 -23.21
C ILE A 107 -23.43 -33.85 -24.52
N VAL A 108 -24.02 -34.35 -25.62
CA VAL A 108 -24.04 -33.62 -26.90
C VAL A 108 -24.93 -32.39 -26.83
N VAL A 109 -26.09 -32.46 -26.15
CA VAL A 109 -26.95 -31.29 -25.92
C VAL A 109 -26.27 -30.28 -25.00
N LEU A 110 -25.56 -30.71 -23.96
CA LEU A 110 -24.80 -29.81 -23.08
C LEU A 110 -23.66 -29.08 -23.83
N LEU A 111 -22.94 -29.78 -24.72
CA LEU A 111 -21.88 -29.17 -25.53
C LEU A 111 -22.43 -28.18 -26.58
N VAL A 112 -23.59 -28.47 -27.18
CA VAL A 112 -24.25 -27.54 -28.11
C VAL A 112 -24.80 -26.31 -27.38
N VAL A 113 -25.30 -26.46 -26.15
CA VAL A 113 -25.75 -25.33 -25.31
C VAL A 113 -24.57 -24.47 -24.83
N VAL A 114 -23.40 -25.05 -24.54
CA VAL A 114 -22.20 -24.27 -24.16
C VAL A 114 -21.60 -23.52 -25.36
N ILE A 115 -21.64 -24.09 -26.56
CA ILE A 115 -21.15 -23.42 -27.79
C ILE A 115 -22.08 -22.29 -28.22
N ILE A 116 -23.40 -22.41 -27.99
CA ILE A 116 -24.36 -21.34 -28.30
C ILE A 116 -24.43 -20.30 -27.16
N GLY A 117 -24.23 -20.71 -25.90
CA GLY A 117 -24.22 -19.84 -24.72
C GLY A 117 -22.99 -18.94 -24.59
N LEU A 118 -21.86 -19.29 -25.21
CA LEU A 118 -20.68 -18.42 -25.30
C LEU A 118 -20.75 -17.41 -26.46
N GLY A 119 -21.78 -17.48 -27.31
CA GLY A 119 -21.92 -16.62 -28.49
C GLY A 119 -22.86 -15.42 -28.35
N VAL A 120 -23.71 -15.34 -27.32
CA VAL A 120 -24.70 -14.26 -27.18
C VAL A 120 -25.00 -13.97 -25.70
N GLY A 121 -24.62 -12.78 -25.21
CA GLY A 121 -24.96 -12.26 -23.87
C GLY A 121 -23.78 -11.48 -23.26
N LEU A 122 -23.61 -10.16 -23.42
CA LEU A 122 -24.45 -9.05 -22.93
C LEU A 122 -24.84 -9.16 -21.45
N GLY A 123 -24.26 -8.26 -20.63
CA GLY A 123 -24.69 -7.87 -19.27
C GLY A 123 -24.19 -8.82 -18.17
N VAL A 124 -23.71 -8.38 -17.00
CA VAL A 124 -24.09 -7.21 -16.19
C VAL A 124 -22.94 -6.91 -15.21
N SER A 125 -22.38 -5.70 -15.22
CA SER A 125 -21.65 -5.18 -14.05
C SER A 125 -22.51 -4.12 -13.39
N LEU A 126 -23.11 -4.51 -12.26
CA LEU A 126 -23.84 -3.64 -11.36
C LEU A 126 -22.82 -3.00 -10.40
N GLY A 127 -22.85 -1.67 -10.29
CA GLY A 127 -22.25 -0.97 -9.15
C GLY A 127 -21.45 0.30 -9.41
N ARG A 128 -21.90 1.19 -10.31
CA ARG A 128 -21.37 2.56 -10.41
C ARG A 128 -22.48 3.56 -10.08
N LYS A 129 -22.28 4.39 -9.05
CA LYS A 129 -22.95 5.70 -8.92
C LYS A 129 -21.91 6.78 -9.14
N HIS A 130 -21.94 7.39 -10.33
CA HIS A 130 -21.43 8.74 -10.58
C HIS A 130 -22.58 9.74 -10.54
N THR A 131 -22.25 10.96 -10.14
CA THR A 131 -22.70 12.19 -10.80
C THR A 131 -21.42 12.83 -11.37
N GLY A 132 -21.32 13.44 -12.54
CA GLY A 132 -22.15 13.63 -13.72
C GLY A 132 -21.32 14.48 -14.70
N PHE A 133 -21.51 14.33 -16.01
CA PHE A 133 -21.52 15.38 -17.05
C PHE A 133 -21.47 14.74 -18.45
N SER A 134 -22.15 15.40 -19.39
CA SER A 134 -22.70 14.84 -20.62
C SER A 134 -21.83 15.01 -21.87
N SER A 135 -22.00 14.05 -22.78
CA SER A 135 -22.09 14.16 -24.25
C SER A 135 -20.84 14.04 -25.14
N PRO A 136 -21.03 13.55 -26.40
CA PRO A 136 -20.18 12.49 -26.96
C PRO A 136 -19.41 12.90 -28.22
N ASN A 137 -18.37 12.12 -28.56
CA ASN A 137 -17.91 12.01 -29.95
C ASN A 137 -17.56 10.56 -30.31
N THR A 138 -18.18 10.14 -31.41
CA THR A 138 -18.09 8.86 -32.11
C THR A 138 -16.75 8.69 -32.82
N ILE A 139 -15.98 7.62 -32.54
CA ILE A 139 -14.95 7.12 -33.46
C ILE A 139 -14.89 5.57 -33.45
N THR A 140 -14.90 5.03 -34.66
CA THR A 140 -14.78 3.66 -35.17
C THR A 140 -13.54 2.88 -34.66
N PRO A 141 -13.59 1.54 -34.49
CA PRO A 141 -12.42 0.77 -34.08
C PRO A 141 -11.49 0.49 -35.26
N ILE A 142 -10.21 0.86 -35.13
CA ILE A 142 -9.13 0.43 -36.02
C ILE A 142 -8.34 -0.64 -35.27
N SER A 143 -8.42 -1.88 -35.74
CA SER A 143 -7.47 -2.94 -35.40
C SER A 143 -6.09 -2.56 -35.93
N SER A 144 -5.06 -2.57 -35.09
CA SER A 144 -3.68 -2.66 -35.57
C SER A 144 -2.85 -3.56 -34.67
N LEU A 145 -2.38 -4.67 -35.26
CA LEU A 145 -1.20 -5.39 -34.83
C LEU A 145 0.00 -4.45 -34.95
N LEU A 146 0.88 -4.43 -33.95
CA LEU A 146 2.24 -3.96 -34.11
C LEU A 146 3.21 -5.08 -33.71
N ALA A 147 3.67 -5.78 -34.74
CA ALA A 147 4.97 -6.43 -34.73
C ALA A 147 6.05 -5.33 -34.78
N SER A 148 7.02 -5.37 -33.86
CA SER A 148 8.14 -4.44 -33.88
C SER A 148 9.05 -4.75 -35.08
N THR A 149 9.06 -3.85 -36.06
CA THR A 149 10.06 -3.84 -37.13
C THR A 149 11.18 -2.90 -36.70
N GLN A 150 12.37 -3.46 -36.53
CA GLN A 150 13.61 -2.77 -36.20
C GLN A 150 14.05 -1.91 -37.40
N ILE A 151 14.15 -0.60 -37.21
CA ILE A 151 14.78 0.31 -38.17
C ILE A 151 15.85 1.10 -37.41
N SER A 152 17.12 0.92 -37.80
CA SER A 152 18.24 1.73 -37.33
C SER A 152 18.23 3.11 -38.01
N PRO A 153 18.42 4.20 -37.25
CA PRO A 153 19.00 5.42 -37.79
C PRO A 153 20.41 5.63 -37.23
N THR A 154 21.38 5.65 -38.12
CA THR A 154 22.76 6.08 -37.88
C THR A 154 22.80 7.61 -37.92
N LEU A 155 23.00 8.29 -36.79
CA LEU A 155 23.47 9.69 -36.75
C LEU A 155 24.04 10.08 -35.38
N GLY A 156 25.36 10.35 -35.37
CA GLY A 156 26.09 11.30 -34.52
C GLY A 156 25.83 11.34 -33.01
N SER A 157 26.50 10.49 -32.24
CA SER A 157 26.56 10.57 -30.78
C SER A 157 27.67 11.54 -30.32
N THR A 158 27.30 12.74 -29.86
CA THR A 158 28.04 13.39 -28.76
C THR A 158 27.68 12.64 -27.48
N SER A 159 28.58 11.79 -27.02
CA SER A 159 28.45 11.05 -25.77
C SER A 159 28.59 12.01 -24.58
N THR A 160 27.47 12.54 -24.10
CA THR A 160 27.38 12.88 -22.68
C THR A 160 27.36 11.54 -21.95
N SER A 161 28.45 11.22 -21.27
CA SER A 161 28.57 10.04 -20.41
C SER A 161 27.39 10.02 -19.42
N ALA A 162 26.51 9.04 -19.57
CA ALA A 162 25.54 8.72 -18.53
C ALA A 162 26.31 8.42 -17.22
N PRO A 163 25.82 8.87 -16.05
CA PRO A 163 26.46 8.55 -14.79
C PRO A 163 26.57 7.03 -14.63
N GLU A 164 27.74 6.56 -14.16
CA GLU A 164 27.98 5.15 -13.90
C GLU A 164 26.90 4.60 -12.94
N SER A 165 26.16 3.59 -13.40
CA SER A 165 25.31 2.77 -12.55
C SER A 165 26.19 1.97 -11.57
N THR A 166 25.84 1.93 -10.29
CA THR A 166 26.64 1.29 -9.22
C THR A 166 25.84 0.35 -8.31
N GLY A 167 24.63 -0.04 -8.73
CA GLY A 167 23.85 -1.03 -7.97
C GLY A 167 24.60 -2.37 -7.82
N SER A 168 24.35 -3.09 -6.74
CA SER A 168 25.04 -4.35 -6.43
C SER A 168 24.05 -5.42 -5.99
N VAL A 169 24.20 -6.62 -6.53
CA VAL A 169 23.56 -7.83 -5.98
C VAL A 169 24.31 -8.20 -4.71
N VAL A 170 23.60 -8.26 -3.58
CA VAL A 170 24.17 -8.64 -2.30
C VAL A 170 23.82 -10.09 -2.04
N ASN A 171 24.80 -10.97 -2.28
CA ASN A 171 24.70 -12.35 -1.82
C ASN A 171 25.10 -12.36 -0.33
N PRO A 172 24.20 -12.70 0.60
CA PRO A 172 24.55 -12.69 2.01
C PRO A 172 25.69 -13.69 2.26
N PRO A 173 26.70 -13.35 3.07
CA PRO A 173 27.61 -14.36 3.58
C PRO A 173 26.80 -15.39 4.36
N ILE A 174 27.00 -16.68 4.08
CA ILE A 174 26.36 -17.77 4.84
C ILE A 174 26.68 -17.52 6.32
N PRO A 175 25.69 -17.25 7.20
CA PRO A 175 25.97 -16.93 8.58
C PRO A 175 26.66 -18.12 9.24
N SER A 176 27.86 -17.89 9.78
CA SER A 176 28.48 -18.84 10.69
C SER A 176 27.62 -18.91 11.95
N SER A 177 26.95 -20.04 12.13
CA SER A 177 25.96 -20.26 13.17
C SER A 177 26.56 -20.06 14.57
N THR A 178 26.26 -18.94 15.21
CA THR A 178 26.37 -18.81 16.67
C THR A 178 25.38 -17.75 17.17
N ASN A 179 24.29 -18.24 17.76
CA ASN A 179 23.39 -17.55 18.71
C ASN A 179 22.92 -16.13 18.34
N ILE A 180 22.11 -16.03 17.28
CA ILE A 180 21.14 -14.94 17.14
C ILE A 180 19.78 -15.58 17.36
N THR A 181 19.00 -15.07 18.32
CA THR A 181 17.58 -15.40 18.46
C THR A 181 16.91 -15.05 17.13
N THR A 182 16.59 -16.07 16.35
CA THR A 182 16.03 -15.95 15.01
C THR A 182 14.68 -15.25 15.07
N SER A 183 14.69 -13.95 14.80
CA SER A 183 13.54 -13.22 14.25
C SER A 183 13.24 -13.88 12.90
N THR A 184 12.17 -14.66 12.81
CA THR A 184 11.66 -15.20 11.54
C THR A 184 10.86 -14.11 10.82
N GLY A 185 11.46 -12.92 10.64
CA GLY A 185 10.84 -11.67 10.17
C GLY A 185 10.33 -11.67 8.73
N GLN A 186 9.61 -12.72 8.34
CA GLN A 186 8.88 -12.89 7.10
C GLN A 186 7.39 -12.93 7.37
N ASP A 187 6.85 -11.96 8.14
CA ASP A 187 5.41 -11.84 8.19
C ASP A 187 4.89 -11.35 6.84
N THR A 188 4.47 -12.30 6.02
CA THR A 188 3.93 -12.07 4.69
C THR A 188 2.64 -11.27 4.70
N LEU A 189 2.03 -11.13 5.88
CA LEU A 189 0.77 -10.43 6.08
C LEU A 189 0.97 -9.00 6.58
N LEU A 190 2.19 -8.55 6.87
CA LEU A 190 2.48 -7.17 7.24
C LEU A 190 2.75 -6.31 6.01
N ASN A 191 3.76 -6.67 5.22
CA ASN A 191 4.01 -6.07 3.92
C ASN A 191 4.78 -7.04 3.01
N ASP A 192 4.73 -6.80 1.71
CA ASP A 192 5.35 -7.72 0.76
C ASP A 192 6.87 -7.56 0.64
N GLN A 193 7.48 -6.61 1.36
CA GLN A 193 8.88 -6.28 1.18
C GLN A 193 9.83 -7.31 1.79
N LEU A 194 9.34 -8.08 2.77
CA LEU A 194 10.11 -9.11 3.48
C LEU A 194 9.78 -10.54 3.02
N THR A 195 8.73 -10.71 2.21
CA THR A 195 8.29 -12.01 1.68
C THR A 195 9.15 -12.45 0.51
N THR A 196 9.72 -13.65 0.59
CA THR A 196 10.55 -14.25 -0.48
C THR A 196 9.88 -15.43 -1.18
N THR A 197 8.63 -15.75 -0.84
CA THR A 197 7.87 -16.76 -1.57
C THR A 197 7.76 -16.35 -3.03
N HIS A 198 8.12 -17.22 -3.96
CA HIS A 198 8.05 -16.87 -5.37
C HIS A 198 6.62 -16.48 -5.78
N VAL A 199 6.50 -15.37 -6.51
CA VAL A 199 5.28 -14.92 -7.16
C VAL A 199 5.61 -14.21 -8.48
N ALA A 200 4.70 -14.26 -9.46
CA ALA A 200 4.82 -13.37 -10.60
C ALA A 200 4.69 -11.91 -10.14
N SER A 201 5.51 -11.03 -10.70
CA SER A 201 5.57 -9.62 -10.30
C SER A 201 5.87 -8.73 -11.49
N TRP A 202 5.43 -7.48 -11.39
CA TRP A 202 5.55 -6.50 -12.46
C TRP A 202 5.90 -5.11 -11.94
N PHE A 203 6.64 -4.38 -12.77
CA PHE A 203 6.95 -2.97 -12.61
C PHE A 203 6.46 -2.23 -13.85
N TYR A 204 5.68 -1.16 -13.62
CA TYR A 204 5.23 -0.25 -14.68
C TYR A 204 5.43 1.19 -14.23
N THR A 205 5.77 2.08 -15.15
CA THR A 205 5.97 3.51 -14.90
C THR A 205 5.24 4.36 -15.93
N GLY A 206 4.88 5.60 -15.57
CA GLY A 206 4.18 6.53 -16.45
C GLY A 206 2.74 6.14 -16.78
N GLN A 207 2.11 5.31 -15.95
CA GLN A 207 0.77 4.79 -16.22
C GLN A 207 -0.31 5.74 -15.70
N THR A 208 -1.34 6.00 -16.49
CA THR A 208 -2.58 6.64 -16.01
C THR A 208 -3.36 5.70 -15.09
N GLU A 209 -4.32 6.22 -14.33
CA GLU A 209 -5.21 5.39 -13.50
C GLU A 209 -5.89 4.27 -14.29
N GLY A 210 -6.42 4.59 -15.49
CA GLY A 210 -7.07 3.61 -16.35
C GLY A 210 -6.12 2.46 -16.73
N GLN A 211 -4.90 2.79 -17.12
CA GLN A 211 -3.88 1.81 -17.48
C GLN A 211 -3.45 0.96 -16.28
N VAL A 212 -3.27 1.55 -15.10
CA VAL A 212 -2.96 0.80 -13.87
C VAL A 212 -4.06 -0.23 -13.59
N ASN A 213 -5.33 0.15 -13.70
CA ASN A 213 -6.47 -0.75 -13.47
C ASN A 213 -6.56 -1.88 -14.51
N GLU A 214 -6.29 -1.56 -15.78
CA GLU A 214 -6.21 -2.54 -16.87
C GLU A 214 -5.08 -3.55 -16.63
N LEU A 215 -3.90 -3.08 -16.23
CA LEU A 215 -2.74 -3.92 -15.93
C LEU A 215 -2.99 -4.85 -14.73
N CYS A 216 -3.64 -4.35 -13.67
CA CYS A 216 -4.04 -5.19 -12.53
C CYS A 216 -5.00 -6.30 -12.96
N THR A 217 -5.98 -5.97 -13.80
CA THR A 217 -6.96 -6.94 -14.31
C THR A 217 -6.29 -7.98 -15.22
N LEU A 218 -5.45 -7.51 -16.15
CA LEU A 218 -4.74 -8.35 -17.12
C LEU A 218 -3.84 -9.38 -16.43
N ASN A 219 -3.13 -8.95 -15.39
CA ASN A 219 -2.13 -9.77 -14.71
C ASN A 219 -2.69 -10.55 -13.51
N ASN A 220 -4.00 -10.45 -13.22
CA ASN A 220 -4.59 -10.93 -11.97
C ASN A 220 -3.77 -10.46 -10.74
N ALA A 221 -3.42 -9.18 -10.73
CA ALA A 221 -2.42 -8.62 -9.84
C ALA A 221 -3.02 -7.63 -8.84
N ARG A 222 -2.32 -7.46 -7.71
CA ARG A 222 -2.54 -6.36 -6.78
C ARG A 222 -1.33 -5.46 -6.73
N ILE A 223 -1.57 -4.16 -6.53
CA ILE A 223 -0.52 -3.19 -6.29
C ILE A 223 0.07 -3.44 -4.90
N THR A 224 1.39 -3.43 -4.81
CA THR A 224 2.13 -3.48 -3.53
C THR A 224 2.77 -2.12 -3.22
N GLN A 225 3.03 -1.33 -4.25
CA GLN A 225 3.58 0.00 -4.12
C GLN A 225 3.10 0.93 -5.23
N VAL A 226 2.87 2.19 -4.87
CA VAL A 226 2.52 3.28 -5.80
C VAL A 226 3.40 4.49 -5.56
N ARG A 227 3.81 5.14 -6.65
CA ARG A 227 4.55 6.41 -6.70
C ARG A 227 3.92 7.30 -7.75
N VAL A 228 3.88 8.61 -7.48
CA VAL A 228 3.36 9.60 -8.42
C VAL A 228 4.51 10.14 -9.27
N ASP A 229 4.43 9.92 -10.58
CA ASP A 229 5.45 10.37 -11.54
C ASP A 229 5.22 11.81 -11.98
N ASN A 230 3.97 12.15 -12.26
CA ASN A 230 3.55 13.51 -12.66
C ASN A 230 2.27 13.87 -11.91
N ALA A 231 2.34 14.89 -11.06
CA ALA A 231 1.20 15.32 -10.25
C ALA A 231 0.20 16.23 -10.98
N THR A 232 0.60 16.87 -12.07
CA THR A 232 -0.28 17.76 -12.86
C THR A 232 -1.22 16.95 -13.75
N VAL A 233 -0.69 15.88 -14.34
CA VAL A 233 -1.46 14.85 -15.03
C VAL A 233 -1.10 13.52 -14.35
N PRO A 234 -1.84 13.13 -13.29
CA PRO A 234 -1.53 11.96 -12.46
C PRO A 234 -1.17 10.74 -13.30
N THR A 235 0.12 10.43 -13.28
CA THR A 235 0.68 9.18 -13.78
C THR A 235 1.48 8.53 -12.68
N PHE A 236 1.59 7.21 -12.75
CA PHE A 236 2.03 6.41 -11.63
C PHE A 236 3.09 5.40 -12.05
N THR A 237 4.05 5.24 -11.15
CA THR A 237 4.91 4.06 -11.08
C THR A 237 4.33 3.11 -10.05
N VAL A 238 4.16 1.84 -10.44
CA VAL A 238 3.54 0.80 -9.61
C VAL A 238 4.35 -0.47 -9.60
N LEU A 239 4.43 -1.08 -8.42
CA LEU A 239 4.86 -2.46 -8.25
C LEU A 239 3.63 -3.33 -8.03
N MET A 240 3.59 -4.47 -8.70
CA MET A 240 2.48 -5.41 -8.64
C MET A 240 2.98 -6.82 -8.36
N VAL A 241 2.16 -7.61 -7.67
CA VAL A 241 2.32 -9.06 -7.52
C VAL A 241 1.07 -9.78 -7.95
N GLU A 242 1.22 -11.01 -8.44
CA GLU A 242 0.07 -11.86 -8.72
C GLU A 242 -0.71 -12.09 -7.43
N ASN A 243 -2.01 -11.86 -7.48
CA ASN A 243 -2.87 -11.89 -6.31
C ASN A 243 -3.33 -13.32 -6.02
N THR A 244 -2.39 -14.20 -5.68
CA THR A 244 -2.63 -15.63 -5.44
C THR A 244 -1.80 -16.15 -4.27
N GLY A 245 -2.15 -17.33 -3.74
CA GLY A 245 -1.37 -18.00 -2.70
C GLY A 245 -1.18 -17.15 -1.44
N VAL A 246 0.06 -17.08 -0.93
CA VAL A 246 0.41 -16.27 0.25
C VAL A 246 0.27 -14.76 0.01
N TYR A 247 0.24 -14.33 -1.25
CA TYR A 247 0.04 -12.94 -1.63
C TYR A 247 -1.41 -12.58 -1.83
N TYR A 248 -2.35 -13.54 -1.78
CA TYR A 248 -3.76 -13.25 -1.96
C TYR A 248 -4.28 -12.29 -0.88
N SER A 249 -4.83 -11.17 -1.32
CA SER A 249 -5.57 -10.24 -0.46
C SER A 249 -6.61 -9.48 -1.25
N ASP A 250 -7.72 -9.11 -0.61
CA ASP A 250 -8.49 -7.96 -1.09
C ASP A 250 -7.61 -6.72 -1.00
N TRP A 251 -7.83 -5.74 -1.87
CA TRP A 251 -6.99 -4.56 -1.88
C TRP A 251 -7.69 -3.39 -2.55
N TRP A 252 -7.22 -2.18 -2.23
CA TRP A 252 -7.69 -0.95 -2.83
C TRP A 252 -6.52 -0.02 -3.08
N TRP A 253 -6.64 0.86 -4.06
CA TRP A 253 -5.72 1.96 -4.26
C TRP A 253 -6.50 3.23 -4.60
N TRP A 254 -5.99 4.36 -4.14
CA TRP A 254 -6.63 5.67 -4.31
C TRP A 254 -5.58 6.74 -4.47
N TYR A 255 -5.93 7.83 -5.16
CA TYR A 255 -5.10 9.02 -5.25
C TYR A 255 -5.95 10.28 -5.17
N GLY A 256 -5.32 11.39 -4.74
CA GLY A 256 -5.97 12.69 -4.69
C GLY A 256 -6.57 13.00 -3.31
N PRO A 257 -7.58 13.90 -3.24
CA PRO A 257 -8.10 14.38 -1.98
C PRO A 257 -8.79 13.25 -1.22
N ASN A 258 -8.54 13.18 0.09
CA ASN A 258 -9.09 12.15 0.98
C ASN A 258 -8.67 10.71 0.64
N SER A 259 -7.64 10.47 -0.20
CA SER A 259 -7.13 9.12 -0.46
C SER A 259 -6.67 8.41 0.82
N TYR A 260 -6.30 9.19 1.84
CA TYR A 260 -5.95 8.72 3.17
C TYR A 260 -7.15 8.37 4.06
N ASN A 261 -8.40 8.59 3.64
CA ASN A 261 -9.58 8.23 4.43
C ASN A 261 -9.76 6.71 4.43
N GLN A 262 -9.16 6.07 5.44
CA GLN A 262 -9.24 4.64 5.68
C GLN A 262 -10.45 4.36 6.55
N GLY A 263 -11.36 3.51 6.09
CA GLY A 263 -12.34 2.89 6.99
C GLY A 263 -11.63 2.18 8.16
N THR A 264 -12.38 1.74 9.15
CA THR A 264 -11.81 1.08 10.35
C THR A 264 -11.27 -0.33 10.07
N ASP A 265 -11.52 -0.88 8.89
CA ASP A 265 -11.24 -2.25 8.48
C ASP A 265 -10.09 -2.37 7.48
N ARG A 266 -9.30 -1.31 7.29
CA ARG A 266 -8.22 -1.24 6.28
C ARG A 266 -6.94 -0.66 6.88
N ARG A 267 -5.81 -1.05 6.28
CA ARG A 267 -4.49 -0.49 6.58
C ARG A 267 -3.73 -0.13 5.34
N LEU A 268 -2.89 0.89 5.44
CA LEU A 268 -1.99 1.27 4.36
C LEU A 268 -0.81 0.29 4.26
N ILE A 269 -0.38 0.00 3.04
CA ILE A 269 0.87 -0.70 2.73
C ILE A 269 1.82 0.12 1.84
N SER A 270 1.30 1.15 1.18
CA SER A 270 2.09 2.14 0.45
C SER A 270 1.41 3.50 0.55
N ILE A 271 2.23 4.55 0.63
CA ILE A 271 1.80 5.95 0.63
C ILE A 271 2.87 6.79 -0.08
N ASP A 272 2.43 7.74 -0.90
CA ASP A 272 3.31 8.68 -1.58
C ASP A 272 2.68 10.09 -1.56
N PRO A 273 3.38 11.11 -1.01
CA PRO A 273 2.90 12.48 -0.99
C PRO A 273 3.17 13.17 -2.33
N TYR A 274 2.25 14.00 -2.79
CA TYR A 274 2.47 14.84 -3.96
C TYR A 274 1.69 16.15 -3.89
N TYR A 275 2.10 17.15 -4.67
CA TYR A 275 1.37 18.40 -4.80
C TYR A 275 0.65 18.44 -6.14
N ASP A 276 -0.66 18.60 -6.14
CA ASP A 276 -1.42 18.76 -7.38
C ASP A 276 -1.08 20.08 -8.10
N ALA A 277 -1.70 20.30 -9.27
CA ALA A 277 -1.48 21.50 -10.08
C ALA A 277 -1.82 22.83 -9.34
N LEU A 278 -2.58 22.77 -8.24
CA LEU A 278 -2.94 23.92 -7.41
C LEU A 278 -2.01 24.09 -6.20
N GLY A 279 -1.00 23.22 -6.04
CA GLY A 279 -0.12 23.23 -4.89
C GLY A 279 -0.77 22.67 -3.63
N THR A 280 -1.86 21.90 -3.75
CA THR A 280 -2.49 21.23 -2.61
C THR A 280 -1.80 19.90 -2.35
N LEU A 281 -1.45 19.62 -1.09
CA LEU A 281 -0.89 18.34 -0.70
C LEU A 281 -1.94 17.23 -0.85
N GLN A 282 -1.58 16.21 -1.60
CA GLN A 282 -2.37 15.00 -1.88
C GLN A 282 -1.54 13.76 -1.57
N PHE A 283 -2.20 12.60 -1.57
CA PHE A 283 -1.52 11.32 -1.43
C PHE A 283 -2.00 10.32 -2.47
N ALA A 284 -1.12 9.42 -2.90
CA ALA A 284 -1.47 8.16 -3.53
C ALA A 284 -1.21 7.03 -2.53
N VAL A 285 -2.16 6.11 -2.36
CA VAL A 285 -2.09 5.07 -1.34
C VAL A 285 -2.51 3.71 -1.87
N VAL A 286 -2.02 2.67 -1.21
CA VAL A 286 -2.46 1.28 -1.38
C VAL A 286 -2.88 0.74 -0.02
N GLN A 287 -4.01 0.03 0.00
CA GLN A 287 -4.68 -0.49 1.17
C GLN A 287 -4.91 -1.99 1.05
N VAL A 288 -4.88 -2.66 2.20
CA VAL A 288 -5.33 -4.05 2.37
C VAL A 288 -6.28 -4.13 3.57
N PRO A 289 -7.08 -5.20 3.70
CA PRO A 289 -7.87 -5.46 4.90
C PRO A 289 -7.00 -5.44 6.15
N ASN A 290 -7.55 -4.89 7.23
CA ASN A 290 -6.98 -4.94 8.56
C ASN A 290 -7.96 -5.67 9.49
N ASN A 291 -8.16 -6.95 9.20
CA ASN A 291 -9.02 -7.85 9.95
C ASN A 291 -8.54 -9.30 9.80
N GLY A 292 -9.05 -10.19 10.66
CA GLY A 292 -8.71 -11.61 10.60
C GLY A 292 -7.20 -11.85 10.70
N THR A 293 -6.63 -12.58 9.74
CA THR A 293 -5.19 -12.89 9.72
C THR A 293 -4.32 -11.69 9.32
N GLN A 294 -4.89 -10.68 8.66
CA GLN A 294 -4.17 -9.46 8.23
C GLN A 294 -4.23 -8.32 9.26
N ASP A 295 -4.90 -8.53 10.39
CA ASP A 295 -5.00 -7.54 11.45
C ASP A 295 -3.63 -7.25 12.05
N ARG A 296 -3.19 -5.99 11.95
CA ARG A 296 -1.93 -5.49 12.46
C ARG A 296 -2.17 -4.13 13.09
N SER A 297 -1.54 -3.87 14.23
CA SER A 297 -1.43 -2.50 14.76
C SER A 297 -0.56 -1.69 13.80
N TRP A 298 -1.12 -0.59 13.27
CA TRP A 298 -0.45 0.24 12.28
C TRP A 298 -0.78 1.71 12.49
N TRP A 299 0.12 2.57 12.02
CA TRP A 299 -0.05 4.01 12.09
C TRP A 299 0.56 4.68 10.87
N TRP A 300 0.03 5.82 10.49
CA TRP A 300 0.63 6.67 9.48
C TRP A 300 0.54 8.13 9.93
N TYR A 301 1.53 8.92 9.56
CA TYR A 301 1.60 10.33 9.89
C TYR A 301 2.25 11.08 8.73
N TYR A 302 1.88 12.33 8.52
CA TYR A 302 2.53 13.23 7.57
C TYR A 302 2.95 14.53 8.27
N GLY A 303 3.81 15.32 7.63
CA GLY A 303 4.36 16.55 8.20
C GLY A 303 5.32 16.31 9.36
N GLN A 304 5.90 15.12 9.44
CA GLN A 304 6.75 14.73 10.57
C GLN A 304 8.18 15.26 10.38
N SER A 305 8.79 15.78 11.44
CA SER A 305 10.24 15.96 11.53
C SER A 305 10.92 14.65 11.93
N THR A 306 12.23 14.55 11.73
CA THR A 306 13.01 13.38 12.17
C THR A 306 12.88 13.10 13.67
N SER A 307 12.87 14.15 14.52
CA SER A 307 12.66 14.01 15.96
C SER A 307 11.25 13.51 16.32
N SER A 308 10.23 13.93 15.57
CA SER A 308 8.86 13.46 15.77
C SER A 308 8.73 11.98 15.41
N ILE A 309 9.37 11.54 14.31
CA ILE A 309 9.40 10.11 13.91
C ILE A 309 9.98 9.25 15.03
N THR A 310 11.13 9.62 15.60
CA THR A 310 11.73 8.86 16.73
C THR A 310 10.80 8.79 17.94
N THR A 311 10.10 9.88 18.24
CA THR A 311 9.13 9.93 19.35
C THR A 311 7.96 9.00 19.10
N LEU A 312 7.43 8.97 17.87
CA LEU A 312 6.32 8.10 17.48
C LEU A 312 6.71 6.62 17.53
N GLN A 313 7.89 6.25 17.02
CA GLN A 313 8.36 4.86 17.10
C GLN A 313 8.49 4.38 18.54
N ALA A 314 9.07 5.20 19.41
CA ALA A 314 9.20 4.87 20.84
C ALA A 314 7.84 4.76 21.52
N LYS A 315 6.90 5.67 21.21
CA LYS A 315 5.55 5.67 21.77
C LYS A 315 4.77 4.40 21.43
N TYR A 316 4.88 3.92 20.20
CA TYR A 316 4.09 2.80 19.69
C TYR A 316 4.83 1.47 19.62
N ASN A 317 6.09 1.42 20.09
CA ASN A 317 7.00 0.30 19.89
C ASN A 317 6.97 -0.19 18.42
N ALA A 318 7.11 0.76 17.50
CA ALA A 318 6.82 0.56 16.09
C ALA A 318 8.06 0.70 15.20
N ARG A 319 8.05 0.01 14.06
CA ARG A 319 9.05 0.15 12.99
C ARG A 319 8.45 0.86 11.78
N LEU A 320 9.30 1.52 11.01
CA LEU A 320 8.90 2.10 9.73
C LEU A 320 8.77 1.02 8.66
N LEU A 321 7.73 1.16 7.85
CA LEU A 321 7.51 0.40 6.62
C LEU A 321 7.68 1.29 5.38
N SER A 322 7.40 2.59 5.50
CA SER A 322 7.61 3.59 4.45
C SER A 322 8.08 4.90 5.07
N LEU A 323 9.01 5.57 4.39
CA LEU A 323 9.55 6.88 4.73
C LEU A 323 9.68 7.67 3.43
N ARG A 324 8.91 8.75 3.30
CA ARG A 324 8.91 9.59 2.09
C ARG A 324 9.06 11.04 2.49
N GLY A 325 10.18 11.65 2.11
CA GLY A 325 10.37 13.08 2.26
C GLY A 325 9.50 13.87 1.28
N TYR A 326 9.05 15.04 1.68
CA TYR A 326 8.50 16.07 0.80
C TYR A 326 8.75 17.47 1.38
N LYS A 327 8.64 18.50 0.56
CA LYS A 327 8.79 19.89 1.00
C LYS A 327 7.46 20.46 1.47
N TYR A 328 7.39 20.94 2.71
CA TYR A 328 6.25 21.67 3.23
C TYR A 328 6.72 23.03 3.75
N ASN A 329 6.21 24.12 3.17
CA ASN A 329 6.62 25.50 3.52
C ASN A 329 8.14 25.75 3.46
N GLY A 330 8.85 25.02 2.58
CA GLY A 330 10.31 25.13 2.41
C GLY A 330 11.12 24.12 3.24
N ASP A 331 10.52 23.52 4.26
CA ASP A 331 11.17 22.51 5.11
C ASP A 331 10.97 21.10 4.54
N VAL A 332 11.97 20.23 4.72
CA VAL A 332 11.82 18.80 4.47
C VAL A 332 11.11 18.17 5.65
N VAL A 333 9.93 17.60 5.37
CA VAL A 333 9.12 16.83 6.30
C VAL A 333 8.79 15.48 5.69
N TYR A 334 8.28 14.57 6.50
CA TYR A 334 8.09 13.19 6.09
C TYR A 334 6.63 12.75 6.24
N VAL A 335 6.21 11.91 5.29
CA VAL A 335 5.11 10.97 5.52
C VAL A 335 5.70 9.60 5.84
N ILE A 336 5.16 8.98 6.88
CA ILE A 336 5.61 7.70 7.39
C ILE A 336 4.45 6.72 7.46
N LEU A 337 4.78 5.45 7.23
CA LEU A 337 3.94 4.31 7.56
C LEU A 337 4.69 3.48 8.61
N MET A 338 4.03 3.12 9.69
CA MET A 338 4.56 2.33 10.79
C MET A 338 3.67 1.13 11.08
N ALA A 339 4.27 0.09 11.62
CA ALA A 339 3.56 -1.00 12.24
C ALA A 339 4.24 -1.42 13.54
N GLU A 340 3.45 -2.04 14.42
CA GLU A 340 3.94 -2.56 15.68
C GLU A 340 5.06 -3.57 15.43
N ASN A 341 6.08 -3.54 16.29
CA ASN A 341 7.29 -4.33 16.14
C ASN A 341 7.45 -5.27 17.34
N VAL A 342 6.59 -6.27 17.42
CA VAL A 342 6.50 -7.25 18.52
C VAL A 342 6.36 -8.67 17.96
N ASP A 343 6.58 -9.67 18.81
CA ASP A 343 6.30 -11.08 18.54
C ASP A 343 6.85 -11.57 17.18
N GLU A 344 5.99 -12.16 16.36
CA GLU A 344 6.29 -12.71 15.02
C GLU A 344 6.72 -11.61 14.03
N ASP A 345 6.34 -10.35 14.28
CA ASP A 345 6.62 -9.20 13.42
C ASP A 345 7.91 -8.47 13.82
N LEU A 346 8.52 -8.87 14.95
CA LEU A 346 9.73 -8.26 15.49
C LEU A 346 10.90 -8.45 14.52
N ILE A 347 11.36 -7.35 13.95
CA ILE A 347 12.63 -7.26 13.23
C ILE A 347 13.40 -6.05 13.71
N GLN A 348 14.71 -6.21 13.90
CA GLN A 348 15.57 -5.08 14.18
C GLN A 348 15.62 -4.20 12.92
N SER A 349 15.29 -2.93 13.07
CA SER A 349 15.27 -1.96 11.98
C SER A 349 15.88 -0.64 12.43
N GLU A 350 16.41 0.10 11.47
CA GLU A 350 16.86 1.48 11.65
C GLU A 350 16.49 2.29 10.42
N TRP A 351 16.47 3.61 10.54
CA TRP A 351 16.19 4.51 9.43
C TRP A 351 17.10 5.72 9.50
N HIS A 352 17.35 6.30 8.33
CA HIS A 352 18.23 7.43 8.16
C HIS A 352 17.67 8.36 7.09
N THR A 353 17.98 9.65 7.21
CA THR A 353 17.57 10.68 6.24
C THR A 353 18.81 11.43 5.75
N GLY A 354 18.78 11.91 4.50
CA GLY A 354 19.87 12.70 3.92
C GLY A 354 21.25 12.00 3.85
N ILE A 355 21.28 10.66 3.80
CA ILE A 355 22.54 9.90 3.78
C ILE A 355 23.11 9.71 2.37
N THR A 356 24.42 9.52 2.26
CA THR A 356 25.08 9.19 0.99
C THR A 356 25.00 7.70 0.70
N VAL A 357 25.28 7.33 -0.56
CA VAL A 357 25.50 5.95 -0.98
C VAL A 357 26.62 5.27 -0.17
N ASP A 358 27.69 5.98 0.17
CA ASP A 358 28.77 5.44 1.01
C ASP A 358 28.27 5.04 2.41
N THR A 359 27.40 5.85 3.00
CA THR A 359 26.75 5.52 4.27
C THR A 359 25.83 4.32 4.11
N ILE A 360 25.05 4.23 3.03
CA ILE A 360 24.21 3.05 2.73
C ILE A 360 25.09 1.79 2.67
N ASN A 361 26.17 1.81 1.89
CA ASN A 361 27.10 0.69 1.77
C ASN A 361 27.74 0.32 3.11
N SER A 362 28.07 1.31 3.95
CA SER A 362 28.61 1.07 5.29
C SER A 362 27.60 0.38 6.21
N LYS A 363 26.32 0.75 6.13
CA LYS A 363 25.24 0.07 6.86
C LYS A 363 25.04 -1.36 6.38
N ILE A 364 25.10 -1.58 5.06
CA ILE A 364 25.02 -2.92 4.48
C ILE A 364 26.18 -3.80 4.97
N ALA A 365 27.41 -3.27 4.93
CA ALA A 365 28.59 -3.97 5.42
C ALA A 365 28.52 -4.29 6.94
N SER A 366 27.68 -3.58 7.71
CA SER A 366 27.46 -3.83 9.14
C SER A 366 26.44 -4.93 9.44
N GLY A 367 25.89 -5.61 8.42
CA GLY A 367 24.93 -6.71 8.59
C GLY A 367 23.46 -6.29 8.46
N LEU A 368 23.21 -5.13 7.86
CA LEU A 368 21.86 -4.66 7.55
C LEU A 368 21.54 -4.86 6.07
N ARG A 369 20.26 -4.93 5.75
CA ARG A 369 19.75 -4.84 4.39
C ARG A 369 18.84 -3.64 4.22
N LEU A 370 18.83 -3.10 3.01
CA LEU A 370 17.94 -2.01 2.65
C LEU A 370 16.53 -2.56 2.45
N LEU A 371 15.53 -1.92 3.05
CA LEU A 371 14.11 -2.24 2.89
C LEU A 371 13.40 -1.26 1.96
N SER A 372 13.73 0.02 2.09
CA SER A 372 13.19 1.10 1.27
C SER A 372 14.20 2.23 1.13
N LEU A 373 14.16 2.91 -0.01
CA LEU A 373 15.06 3.99 -0.39
C LEU A 373 14.30 5.05 -1.20
N ALA A 374 14.37 6.31 -0.79
CA ALA A 374 13.79 7.45 -1.51
C ALA A 374 14.80 8.60 -1.62
N PRO A 375 14.79 9.38 -2.72
CA PRO A 375 15.63 10.57 -2.83
C PRO A 375 15.26 11.59 -1.76
N ASP A 376 16.26 12.26 -1.17
CA ASP A 376 16.01 13.39 -0.29
C ASP A 376 15.41 14.56 -1.12
N PRO A 377 14.27 15.14 -0.73
CA PRO A 377 13.61 16.22 -1.50
C PRO A 377 14.43 17.50 -1.65
N SER A 378 15.46 17.69 -0.83
CA SER A 378 16.35 18.83 -0.87
C SER A 378 17.61 18.59 -1.70
N ASP A 379 18.02 17.33 -1.87
CA ASP A 379 19.25 16.94 -2.55
C ASP A 379 19.13 15.53 -3.15
N ASN A 380 18.95 15.43 -4.48
CA ASN A 380 18.82 14.15 -5.19
C ASN A 380 20.10 13.28 -5.17
N SER A 381 21.20 13.75 -4.57
CA SER A 381 22.39 12.93 -4.28
C SER A 381 22.35 12.26 -2.90
N ARG A 382 21.35 12.59 -2.09
CA ARG A 382 21.11 12.06 -0.75
C ARG A 382 19.84 11.24 -0.71
N TRP A 383 19.76 10.40 0.32
CA TRP A 383 18.75 9.37 0.41
C TRP A 383 18.15 9.26 1.81
N ASP A 384 16.85 9.02 1.82
CA ASP A 384 16.09 8.55 2.97
C ASP A 384 15.95 7.04 2.86
N ALA A 385 16.35 6.32 3.90
CA ALA A 385 16.51 4.88 3.87
C ALA A 385 15.94 4.22 5.11
N ILE A 386 15.28 3.08 4.91
CA ILE A 386 14.89 2.15 5.97
C ILE A 386 15.74 0.88 5.81
N PHE A 387 16.37 0.46 6.89
CA PHE A 387 17.14 -0.78 6.95
C PHE A 387 16.51 -1.76 7.93
N VAL A 388 16.73 -3.04 7.69
CA VAL A 388 16.42 -4.13 8.61
C VAL A 388 17.64 -5.03 8.77
N VAL A 389 17.70 -5.81 9.85
CA VAL A 389 18.74 -6.84 9.99
C VAL A 389 18.67 -7.84 8.84
N GLU A 390 19.84 -8.23 8.31
CA GLU A 390 19.90 -9.28 7.28
C GLU A 390 19.53 -10.65 7.87
N THR A 391 18.65 -11.38 7.20
CA THR A 391 18.11 -12.68 7.62
C THR A 391 18.55 -13.85 6.73
N GLY A 392 19.44 -13.62 5.77
CA GLY A 392 20.04 -14.64 4.90
C GLY A 392 19.34 -14.85 3.55
N SER A 393 18.41 -13.97 3.17
CA SER A 393 17.76 -14.00 1.85
C SER A 393 18.58 -13.21 0.85
N SER A 394 18.67 -13.66 -0.40
CA SER A 394 19.25 -12.86 -1.48
C SER A 394 18.47 -11.55 -1.63
N TRP A 395 19.16 -10.45 -1.89
CA TRP A 395 18.54 -9.15 -2.15
C TRP A 395 19.49 -8.29 -3.00
N ALA A 396 18.95 -7.25 -3.61
CA ALA A 396 19.74 -6.31 -4.40
C ALA A 396 19.19 -4.90 -4.26
N TRP A 397 20.00 -3.91 -4.58
CA TRP A 397 19.54 -2.53 -4.69
C TRP A 397 20.27 -1.79 -5.80
N TYR A 398 19.58 -0.82 -6.39
CA TYR A 398 20.03 -0.06 -7.55
C TYR A 398 19.64 1.40 -7.41
N TYR A 399 20.39 2.28 -8.06
CA TYR A 399 20.02 3.68 -8.26
C TYR A 399 20.59 4.19 -9.58
N GLY A 400 20.03 5.30 -10.08
CA GLY A 400 20.48 5.97 -11.30
C GLY A 400 20.12 5.23 -12.59
N LEU A 401 19.24 4.24 -12.53
CA LEU A 401 18.85 3.46 -13.70
C LEU A 401 17.64 4.09 -14.41
N ASP A 402 17.62 4.05 -15.74
CA ASP A 402 16.40 4.35 -16.50
C ASP A 402 15.36 3.22 -16.37
N SER A 403 14.15 3.45 -16.88
CA SER A 403 13.03 2.51 -16.76
C SER A 403 13.29 1.15 -17.42
N LEU A 404 14.04 1.12 -18.52
CA LEU A 404 14.39 -0.12 -19.22
C LEU A 404 15.44 -0.91 -18.43
N SER A 405 16.45 -0.22 -17.93
CA SER A 405 17.58 -0.81 -17.21
C SER A 405 17.14 -1.36 -15.87
N ILE A 406 16.30 -0.62 -15.12
CA ILE A 406 15.78 -1.11 -13.84
C ILE A 406 14.72 -2.21 -14.02
N GLY A 407 13.96 -2.21 -15.13
CA GLY A 407 13.10 -3.35 -15.45
C GLY A 407 13.90 -4.62 -15.79
N ALA A 408 15.09 -4.47 -16.36
CA ALA A 408 15.95 -5.59 -16.74
C ALA A 408 16.58 -6.30 -15.52
N THR A 409 16.81 -5.60 -14.41
CA THR A 409 17.42 -6.20 -13.20
C THR A 409 16.55 -7.34 -12.63
N ILE A 410 15.23 -7.14 -12.62
CA ILE A 410 14.25 -8.13 -12.15
C ILE A 410 14.40 -9.45 -12.92
N SER A 411 14.44 -9.36 -14.26
CA SER A 411 14.53 -10.54 -15.13
C SER A 411 15.89 -11.23 -15.08
N GLN A 412 16.97 -10.45 -14.93
CA GLN A 412 18.34 -10.97 -14.90
C GLN A 412 18.65 -11.73 -13.62
N ASN A 413 18.16 -11.24 -12.48
CA ASN A 413 18.57 -11.75 -11.17
C ASN A 413 17.61 -12.79 -10.58
N ARG A 414 16.46 -13.05 -11.22
CA ARG A 414 15.36 -13.87 -10.66
C ARG A 414 14.87 -13.30 -9.31
N MET A 415 14.87 -11.99 -9.22
CA MET A 415 14.49 -11.23 -8.03
C MET A 415 13.14 -10.56 -8.24
N ARG A 416 12.56 -10.00 -7.18
CA ARG A 416 11.35 -9.18 -7.24
C ARG A 416 11.61 -7.83 -6.61
N MET A 417 11.24 -6.77 -7.31
CA MET A 417 11.28 -5.42 -6.78
C MET A 417 10.24 -5.24 -5.66
N VAL A 418 10.68 -4.68 -4.54
CA VAL A 418 9.87 -4.47 -3.32
C VAL A 418 9.81 -3.00 -2.90
N ASP A 419 10.70 -2.17 -3.43
CA ASP A 419 10.63 -0.72 -3.32
C ASP A 419 11.18 -0.09 -4.60
N ILE A 420 10.57 1.02 -5.01
CA ILE A 420 10.92 1.80 -6.18
C ILE A 420 10.68 3.28 -5.89
N SER A 421 11.62 4.11 -6.31
CA SER A 421 11.56 5.56 -6.16
C SER A 421 12.00 6.22 -7.47
N PRO A 422 11.07 6.79 -8.25
CA PRO A 422 11.45 7.66 -9.37
C PRO A 422 12.06 8.96 -8.83
N TYR A 423 13.06 9.49 -9.53
CA TYR A 423 13.66 10.78 -9.24
C TYR A 423 14.29 11.39 -10.49
N VAL A 424 14.63 12.69 -10.43
CA VAL A 424 15.22 13.40 -11.57
C VAL A 424 16.73 13.53 -11.39
N LEU A 425 17.49 13.00 -12.34
CA LEU A 425 18.93 13.16 -12.44
C LEU A 425 19.25 13.76 -13.82
N ASP A 426 19.92 14.91 -13.85
CA ASP A 426 20.28 15.63 -15.08
C ASP A 426 19.09 15.86 -16.04
N GLY A 427 17.91 16.11 -15.48
CA GLY A 427 16.67 16.35 -16.24
C GLY A 427 16.02 15.09 -16.81
N GLN A 428 16.53 13.89 -16.49
CA GLN A 428 15.93 12.61 -16.86
C GLN A 428 15.31 11.93 -15.64
N THR A 429 14.18 11.27 -15.85
CA THR A 429 13.61 10.38 -14.83
C THR A 429 14.43 9.10 -14.76
N VAL A 430 15.01 8.86 -13.59
CA VAL A 430 15.73 7.64 -13.23
C VAL A 430 15.09 7.03 -11.98
N PHE A 431 15.55 5.86 -11.60
CA PHE A 431 14.93 5.06 -10.55
C PHE A 431 15.99 4.56 -9.56
N ALA A 432 15.59 4.51 -8.30
CA ALA A 432 16.22 3.71 -7.27
C ALA A 432 15.27 2.62 -6.82
N GLY A 433 15.79 1.41 -6.61
CA GLY A 433 14.96 0.27 -6.26
C GLY A 433 15.65 -0.71 -5.33
N VAL A 434 14.82 -1.44 -4.59
CA VAL A 434 15.21 -2.55 -3.74
C VAL A 434 14.53 -3.80 -4.25
N GLU A 435 15.28 -4.90 -4.35
CA GLU A 435 14.80 -6.20 -4.77
C GLU A 435 15.03 -7.23 -3.67
N THR A 436 14.13 -8.21 -3.57
CA THR A 436 14.24 -9.37 -2.69
C THR A 436 14.22 -10.65 -3.49
N ASP A 437 14.65 -11.74 -2.86
CA ASP A 437 14.65 -13.06 -3.46
C ASP A 437 13.25 -13.43 -3.95
N ASN A 438 13.21 -13.90 -5.19
CA ASN A 438 12.03 -14.42 -5.84
C ASN A 438 12.39 -15.70 -6.59
N SER A 439 13.44 -16.41 -6.15
CA SER A 439 13.87 -17.66 -6.74
C SER A 439 13.04 -18.83 -6.22
N HIS A 440 12.56 -19.65 -7.16
CA HIS A 440 11.95 -20.96 -6.89
C HIS A 440 12.97 -22.02 -6.54
#